data_AF-D3AUR8-F1
#
_entry.id   AF-D3AUR8-F1
#
_cell.length_a   1.000
_cell.length_b   1.000
_cell.length_c   1.000
_cell.angle_alpha   90.00
_cell.angle_beta   90.00
_cell.angle_gamma   90.00
#
_symmetry.space_group_name_H-M   'P 1'
#
loop_
_entity.id
_entity.type
_entity.pdbx_description
1 polymer ?
#
loop_
_entity_poly.entity_id
_entity_poly.type
_entity_poly.pdbx_seq_one_letter_code
_entity_poly.pdbx_strand_id
1 'polypeptide(L)'
;MAFMTLKDIDVCYDKKKQVLKGLNLEVEEGELVSLLGPSGCGKTTTLRVVAGFIEPQSGIFSLDGADLTKVPVHKRNFGIVFQSYALFPHLSVYDNVAFGLKIRKLDKAEMDRKVKDILEVCGLT
;
A
#
# COMPACT_ATOMS: atom_id res chain seq x y z
N MET A 1 20.08 -8.44 -1.68
CA MET A 1 19.10 -9.07 -0.77
C MET A 1 17.82 -8.36 -1.06
N ALA A 2 16.72 -9.10 -1.26
CA ALA A 2 15.44 -8.51 -1.59
C ALA A 2 15.06 -7.41 -0.58
N PHE A 3 14.64 -6.26 -1.10
CA PHE A 3 14.18 -5.14 -0.29
C PHE A 3 12.80 -5.41 0.31
N MET A 4 11.95 -6.13 -0.41
CA MET A 4 10.65 -6.60 0.07
C MET A 4 10.53 -8.11 -0.15
N THR A 5 10.04 -8.84 0.85
CA THR A 5 9.80 -10.27 0.74
C THR A 5 8.43 -10.65 1.29
N LEU A 6 7.69 -11.43 0.52
CA LEU A 6 6.58 -12.25 0.98
C LEU A 6 7.08 -13.69 0.93
N LYS A 7 7.10 -14.36 2.08
CA LYS A 7 7.55 -15.75 2.18
C LYS A 7 6.42 -16.63 2.69
N ASP A 8 6.06 -17.64 1.91
CA ASP A 8 5.04 -18.64 2.23
C ASP A 8 3.70 -18.05 2.72
N ILE A 9 3.25 -16.97 2.07
CA ILE A 9 2.04 -16.25 2.48
C ILE A 9 0.77 -17.02 2.12
N ASP A 10 -0.02 -17.32 3.14
CA ASP A 10 -1.35 -17.90 3.00
C ASP A 10 -2.44 -16.90 3.41
N VAL A 11 -3.47 -16.80 2.57
CA VAL A 11 -4.65 -16.00 2.85
C VAL A 11 -5.92 -16.78 2.54
N CYS A 12 -6.76 -16.96 3.56
CA CYS A 12 -8.11 -17.55 3.47
C CYS A 12 -9.18 -16.57 3.98
N TYR A 13 -10.28 -16.45 3.25
CA TYR A 13 -11.47 -15.73 3.74
C TYR A 13 -12.49 -16.70 4.32
N ASP A 14 -13.07 -16.33 5.45
CA ASP A 14 -14.12 -17.07 6.19
C ASP A 14 -13.78 -18.54 6.45
N LYS A 15 -12.49 -18.88 6.51
CA LYS A 15 -11.97 -20.26 6.62
C LYS A 15 -12.46 -21.21 5.51
N LYS A 16 -13.04 -20.69 4.43
CA LYS A 16 -13.65 -21.49 3.35
C LYS A 16 -12.95 -21.29 2.00
N LYS A 17 -12.42 -20.10 1.74
CA LYS A 17 -11.85 -19.74 0.45
C LYS A 17 -10.39 -19.36 0.57
N GLN A 18 -9.52 -20.33 0.29
CA GLN A 18 -8.08 -20.10 0.18
C GLN A 18 -7.79 -19.30 -1.10
N VAL A 19 -7.28 -18.09 -0.94
CA VAL A 19 -6.97 -17.16 -2.05
C VAL A 19 -5.48 -17.13 -2.35
N LEU A 20 -4.62 -17.04 -1.34
CA LEU A 20 -3.16 -17.17 -1.50
C LEU A 20 -2.71 -18.49 -0.87
N LYS A 21 -1.84 -19.23 -1.56
CA LYS A 21 -1.36 -20.57 -1.19
C LYS A 21 0.16 -20.59 -1.21
N GLY A 22 0.80 -20.37 -0.07
CA GLY A 22 2.26 -20.30 0.03
C GLY A 22 2.89 -19.32 -0.98
N LEU A 23 2.34 -18.10 -1.09
CA LEU A 23 2.87 -17.11 -2.04
C LEU A 23 4.27 -16.66 -1.62
N ASN A 24 5.21 -16.81 -2.55
CA ASN A 24 6.57 -16.32 -2.42
C ASN A 24 6.80 -15.21 -3.47
N LEU A 25 7.29 -14.05 -3.02
CA LEU A 25 7.63 -12.91 -3.87
C LEU A 25 8.79 -12.15 -3.23
N GLU A 26 9.80 -11.86 -4.04
CA GLU A 26 10.92 -10.98 -3.70
C GLU A 26 10.92 -9.80 -4.65
N VAL A 27 11.18 -8.60 -4.13
CA VAL A 27 11.27 -7.36 -4.89
C VAL A 27 12.51 -6.60 -4.44
N GLU A 28 13.30 -6.15 -5.41
CA GLU A 28 14.51 -5.39 -5.15
C GLU A 28 14.22 -3.89 -4.94
N GLU A 29 15.16 -3.18 -4.34
CA GLU A 29 14.99 -1.74 -4.09
C GLU A 29 14.87 -0.97 -5.41
N GLY A 30 13.85 -0.13 -5.53
CA GLY A 30 13.58 0.65 -6.74
C GLY A 30 12.91 -0.13 -7.88
N GLU A 31 12.61 -1.42 -7.68
CA GLU A 31 11.97 -2.23 -8.71
C GLU A 31 10.48 -1.88 -8.89
N LEU A 32 10.06 -1.76 -10.15
CA LEU A 32 8.65 -1.60 -10.50
C LEU A 32 8.03 -2.96 -10.82
N VAL A 33 7.17 -3.43 -9.91
CA VAL A 33 6.52 -4.75 -10.04
C VAL A 33 5.05 -4.61 -10.40
N SER A 34 4.59 -5.44 -11.35
CA SER A 34 3.19 -5.56 -11.72
C SER A 34 2.67 -6.96 -11.45
N LEU A 35 1.54 -7.06 -10.73
CA LEU A 35 0.84 -8.32 -10.49
C LEU A 35 -0.25 -8.53 -11.54
N LEU A 36 -0.05 -9.51 -12.43
CA LEU A 36 -0.98 -9.82 -13.52
C LEU A 36 -1.71 -11.15 -13.28
N GLY A 37 -2.93 -11.25 -13.81
CA GLY A 37 -3.71 -12.49 -13.79
C GLY A 37 -5.23 -12.27 -13.86
N PRO A 38 -6.03 -13.35 -13.97
CA PRO A 38 -7.49 -13.26 -14.08
C PRO A 38 -8.17 -12.60 -12.88
N SER A 39 -9.43 -12.18 -13.04
CA SER A 39 -10.26 -11.71 -11.92
C SER A 39 -10.35 -12.79 -10.84
N GLY A 40 -10.10 -12.40 -9.58
CA GLY A 40 -10.15 -13.33 -8.44
C GLY A 40 -8.88 -14.14 -8.17
N CYS A 41 -7.79 -13.99 -8.93
CA CYS A 41 -6.55 -14.74 -8.71
C CYS A 41 -5.73 -14.33 -7.48
N GLY A 42 -6.14 -13.30 -6.74
CA GLY A 42 -5.48 -12.89 -5.49
C GLY A 42 -4.65 -11.60 -5.54
N LYS A 43 -4.51 -10.91 -6.68
CA LYS A 43 -3.76 -9.63 -6.80
C LYS A 43 -4.07 -8.62 -5.70
N THR A 44 -5.35 -8.27 -5.55
CA THR A 44 -5.80 -7.32 -4.53
C THR A 44 -5.58 -7.85 -3.12
N THR A 45 -5.67 -9.17 -2.92
CA THR A 45 -5.35 -9.81 -1.64
C THR A 45 -3.88 -9.67 -1.31
N THR A 46 -2.97 -9.91 -2.27
CA THR A 46 -1.53 -9.70 -2.11
C THR A 46 -1.21 -8.25 -1.73
N LEU A 47 -1.76 -7.28 -2.47
CA LEU A 47 -1.56 -5.85 -2.14
C LEU A 47 -2.12 -5.50 -0.75
N ARG A 48 -3.24 -6.09 -0.33
CA ARG A 48 -3.81 -5.90 1.00
C ARG A 48 -2.96 -6.51 2.12
N VAL A 49 -2.26 -7.62 1.87
CA VAL A 49 -1.28 -8.17 2.82
C VAL A 49 -0.11 -7.22 2.99
N VAL A 50 0.47 -6.74 1.88
CA VAL A 50 1.58 -5.76 1.91
C VAL A 50 1.16 -4.48 2.64
N ALA A 51 -0.04 -3.99 2.35
CA ALA A 51 -0.63 -2.82 3.00
C ALA A 51 -0.93 -2.99 4.50
N GLY A 52 -1.11 -4.22 4.97
CA GLY A 52 -1.55 -4.50 6.34
C GLY A 52 -3.06 -4.36 6.55
N PHE A 53 -3.85 -4.47 5.48
CA PHE A 53 -5.31 -4.60 5.56
C PHE A 53 -5.76 -6.04 5.85
N ILE A 54 -4.89 -7.01 5.57
CA ILE A 54 -5.12 -8.43 5.84
C ILE A 54 -3.89 -8.97 6.55
N GLU A 55 -4.10 -9.56 7.72
CA GLU A 55 -3.09 -10.40 8.37
C GLU A 55 -3.14 -11.79 7.73
N PRO A 56 -2.01 -12.29 7.18
CA PRO A 56 -1.98 -13.63 6.59
C PRO A 56 -2.11 -14.70 7.69
N GLN A 57 -2.66 -15.87 7.36
CA GLN A 57 -2.73 -16.98 8.32
C GLN A 57 -1.36 -17.56 8.66
N SER A 58 -0.45 -17.54 7.69
CA SER A 58 0.94 -18.02 7.80
C SER A 58 1.83 -17.28 6.81
N GLY A 59 3.14 -17.45 7.00
CA GLY A 59 4.17 -16.76 6.23
C GLY A 59 4.65 -15.48 6.88
N ILE A 60 5.63 -14.86 6.25
CA ILE A 60 6.31 -13.66 6.74
C ILE A 60 6.30 -12.60 5.63
N PHE A 61 5.92 -11.39 5.99
CA PHE A 61 6.11 -10.20 5.18
C PHE A 61 7.24 -9.35 5.79
N SER A 62 8.31 -9.13 5.04
CA SER A 62 9.42 -8.28 5.45
C SER A 62 9.71 -7.16 4.45
N LEU A 63 10.20 -6.04 4.97
CA LEU A 63 10.67 -4.89 4.21
C LEU A 63 11.96 -4.39 4.84
N ASP A 64 13.02 -4.25 4.06
CA ASP A 64 14.34 -3.79 4.50
C ASP A 64 14.84 -4.53 5.76
N GLY A 65 14.68 -5.86 5.75
CA GLY A 65 15.05 -6.74 6.87
C GLY A 65 14.13 -6.71 8.09
N ALA A 66 13.17 -5.79 8.17
CA ALA A 66 12.18 -5.75 9.25
C ALA A 66 10.96 -6.62 8.94
N ASP A 67 10.46 -7.37 9.94
CA ASP A 67 9.20 -8.11 9.85
C ASP A 67 8.01 -7.15 10.04
N LEU A 68 7.20 -6.99 9.00
CA LEU A 68 6.02 -6.13 8.99
C LEU A 68 4.72 -6.93 9.09
N THR A 69 4.77 -8.27 9.22
CA THR A 69 3.60 -9.17 9.17
C THR A 69 2.46 -8.70 10.09
N LYS A 70 2.80 -8.30 11.31
CA LYS A 70 1.83 -7.85 12.34
C LYS A 70 1.78 -6.33 12.55
N VAL A 71 2.51 -5.56 11.74
CA VAL A 71 2.50 -4.10 11.83
C VAL A 71 1.17 -3.59 11.25
N PRO A 72 0.39 -2.77 11.98
CA PRO A 72 -0.87 -2.25 11.46
C PRO A 72 -0.64 -1.23 10.33
N VAL A 73 -1.62 -1.10 9.42
CA VAL A 73 -1.55 -0.24 8.22
C VAL A 73 -0.98 1.17 8.48
N HIS A 74 -1.43 1.85 9.54
CA HIS A 74 -1.03 3.23 9.85
C HIS A 74 0.43 3.37 10.30
N LYS A 75 1.12 2.27 10.60
CA LYS A 75 2.54 2.24 10.99
C LYS A 75 3.47 1.73 9.89
N ARG A 76 2.95 1.24 8.76
CA ARG A 76 3.78 0.70 7.66
C ARG A 76 4.41 1.78 6.78
N ASN A 77 3.97 3.03 6.90
CA ASN A 77 4.45 4.16 6.08
C ASN A 77 4.33 3.90 4.55
N PHE A 78 3.29 3.18 4.12
CA PHE A 78 3.01 2.93 2.71
C PHE A 78 1.96 3.90 2.15
N GLY A 79 2.16 4.32 0.89
CA GLY A 79 1.14 4.99 0.09
C GLY A 79 0.34 3.97 -0.72
N ILE A 80 -0.98 4.07 -0.71
CA ILE A 80 -1.87 3.16 -1.44
C ILE A 80 -2.88 3.97 -2.23
N VAL A 81 -3.02 3.63 -3.51
CA VAL A 81 -4.09 4.13 -4.37
C VAL A 81 -5.11 3.01 -4.55
N PHE A 82 -6.36 3.29 -4.16
CA PHE A 82 -7.44 2.30 -4.20
C PHE A 82 -8.06 2.24 -5.61
N GLN A 83 -8.57 1.05 -5.97
CA GLN A 83 -9.31 0.86 -7.22
C GLN A 83 -10.59 1.70 -7.28
N SER A 84 -11.32 1.79 -6.16
CA SER A 84 -12.40 2.75 -5.97
C SER A 84 -11.80 4.06 -5.46
N TYR A 85 -12.04 5.18 -6.14
CA TYR A 85 -11.50 6.50 -5.78
C TYR A 85 -11.92 6.87 -4.35
N ALA A 86 -11.06 6.57 -3.38
CA ALA A 86 -11.28 6.79 -1.96
C ALA A 86 -10.97 8.25 -1.59
N LEU A 87 -11.57 9.17 -2.34
CA LEU A 87 -11.44 10.61 -2.13
C LEU A 87 -12.37 11.06 -1.00
N PHE A 88 -12.01 12.15 -0.35
CA PHE A 88 -12.88 12.87 0.58
C PHE A 88 -13.74 13.85 -0.23
N PRO A 89 -15.04 13.54 -0.48
CA PRO A 89 -15.86 14.29 -1.43
C PRO A 89 -16.21 15.71 -0.95
N HIS A 90 -16.04 15.97 0.34
CA HIS A 90 -16.27 17.27 0.97
C HIS A 90 -15.02 18.15 1.01
N LEU A 91 -13.88 17.66 0.51
CA LEU A 91 -12.61 18.39 0.46
C LEU A 91 -12.32 18.82 -0.99
N SER A 92 -11.62 19.95 -1.13
CA SER A 92 -11.07 20.39 -2.42
C SER A 92 -10.01 19.41 -2.93
N VAL A 93 -9.61 19.54 -4.21
CA VAL A 93 -8.48 18.77 -4.76
C VAL A 93 -7.20 19.00 -3.94
N TYR A 94 -6.89 20.26 -3.64
CA TYR A 94 -5.76 20.63 -2.80
C TYR A 94 -5.86 19.95 -1.42
N ASP A 95 -7.03 20.00 -0.77
CA ASP A 95 -7.20 19.46 0.57
C ASP A 95 -7.14 17.92 0.61
N ASN A 96 -7.58 17.24 -0.44
CA ASN A 96 -7.40 15.79 -0.60
C ASN A 96 -5.91 15.43 -0.64
N VAL A 97 -5.11 16.14 -1.44
CA VAL A 97 -3.66 15.90 -1.56
C VAL A 97 -2.92 16.30 -0.28
N ALA A 98 -3.30 17.41 0.35
CA ALA A 98 -2.68 17.92 1.58
C ALA A 98 -3.03 17.09 2.83
N PHE A 99 -4.10 16.30 2.81
CA PHE A 99 -4.68 15.64 3.98
C PHE A 99 -3.65 14.87 4.83
N GLY A 100 -2.86 13.99 4.19
CA GLY A 100 -1.84 13.19 4.89
C GLY A 100 -0.70 14.04 5.47
N LEU A 101 -0.36 15.14 4.81
CA LEU A 101 0.68 16.08 5.27
C LEU A 101 0.19 16.88 6.49
N LYS A 102 -1.08 17.30 6.50
CA LYS A 102 -1.72 17.95 7.66
C LYS A 102 -1.73 17.03 8.88
N ILE A 103 -2.07 15.75 8.71
CA ILE A 103 -2.06 14.75 9.81
C ILE A 103 -0.65 14.60 10.39
N ARG A 104 0.38 14.61 9.53
CA ARG A 104 1.79 14.55 9.93
C ARG A 104 2.32 15.87 10.52
N LYS A 105 1.48 16.91 10.59
CA LYS A 105 1.84 18.24 11.10
C LYS A 105 3.06 18.84 10.41
N LEU A 106 3.14 18.67 9.10
CA LEU A 106 4.20 19.30 8.30
C LEU A 106 4.05 20.82 8.33
N ASP A 107 5.17 21.54 8.20
CA ASP A 107 5.14 22.99 8.08
C ASP A 107 4.29 23.43 6.88
N LYS A 108 3.59 24.56 7.02
CA LYS A 108 2.63 25.03 6.01
C LYS A 108 3.31 25.35 4.68
N ALA A 109 4.48 26.01 4.71
CA ALA A 109 5.18 26.36 3.48
C ALA A 109 5.73 25.11 2.78
N GLU A 110 6.23 24.14 3.55
CA GLU A 110 6.70 22.87 3.00
C GLU A 110 5.54 22.05 2.39
N MET A 111 4.40 22.00 3.08
CA MET A 111 3.19 21.34 2.59
C MET A 111 2.68 21.99 1.30
N ASP A 112 2.56 23.32 1.27
CA ASP A 112 2.11 24.07 0.08
C ASP A 112 2.99 23.77 -1.13
N ARG A 113 4.32 23.73 -0.95
CA ARG A 113 5.26 23.37 -2.02
C ARG A 113 5.00 21.94 -2.51
N LYS A 114 5.02 20.94 -1.62
CA LYS A 114 4.83 19.52 -1.98
C LYS A 114 3.49 19.27 -2.69
N VAL A 115 2.42 19.94 -2.26
CA VAL A 115 1.10 19.80 -2.89
C VAL A 115 1.09 20.41 -4.29
N LYS A 116 1.67 21.60 -4.47
CA LYS A 116 1.76 22.23 -5.80
C LYS A 116 2.59 21.38 -6.77
N ASP A 117 3.74 20.88 -6.32
CA ASP A 117 4.63 20.06 -7.15
C ASP A 117 3.89 18.83 -7.72
N ILE A 118 3.12 18.11 -6.89
CA ILE A 118 2.40 16.92 -7.38
C ILE A 118 1.16 17.26 -8.20
N LEU A 119 0.49 18.39 -7.91
CA LEU A 119 -0.64 18.85 -8.72
C LEU A 119 -0.20 19.27 -10.13
N GLU A 120 0.99 19.86 -10.26
CA GLU A 120 1.57 20.21 -11.56
C GLU A 120 1.85 18.95 -12.39
N VAL A 121 2.47 17.92 -11.78
CA VAL A 121 2.69 16.61 -12.42
C VAL A 121 1.37 15.97 -12.90
N CYS A 122 0.29 16.18 -12.16
CA CYS A 122 -1.04 15.67 -12.52
C CYS A 122 -1.80 16.56 -13.50
N GLY A 123 -1.31 17.75 -13.86
CA GLY A 123 -2.03 18.71 -14.72
C GLY A 123 -3.28 19.29 -14.06
N LEU A 124 -3.25 19.50 -12.75
CA LEU A 124 -4.37 19.98 -11.92
C LEU A 124 -4.11 21.36 -11.29
N THR A 125 -3.14 22.10 -11.85
CA THR A 125 -2.79 23.49 -11.49
C THR A 125 -3.38 24.49 -12.45
#